data_AF-A0AAD8S0I7-F1
#
_entry.id   AF-A0AAD8S0I7-F1
#
_cell.length_a   1.000
_cell.length_b   1.000
_cell.length_c   1.000
_cell.angle_alpha   90.00
_cell.angle_beta   90.00
_cell.angle_gamma   90.00
#
_symmetry.space_group_name_H-M   'P 1'
#
loop_
_entity.id
_entity.type
_entity.pdbx_description
1 polymer ?
#
loop_
_entity_poly.entity_id
_entity_poly.type
_entity_poly.pdbx_seq_one_letter_code
_entity_poly.pdbx_strand_id
1 'polypeptide(L)'
;MSNALSSWKSRVKAKIDKGESFESIKKGEPMLDEAEFQIFKERLDSDDAKAWTEWGRQMHELNLGAHHLGSGGYRGKIPIWEKEDEELARAGKPNPWLKITDLQVRYFVPRYTLDRKTMEFVTEHDDVRKFEEKLNEQLAKADLPEAESSSQGSTEPWDTPFNRALNILKERPVSKPPTSAGRVCGFEMPTYVVYKGRVPGVYEEWQDCLEQVHKFSGNSYKGYATREEAVAQWRAHVGKKKNRLKFLVPLLLTATAVVLYFTLV
;
A
#
# COMPACT_ATOMS: atom_id res chain seq x y z
N MET A 1 -4.54 24.14 -15.84
CA MET A 1 -4.48 22.69 -15.55
C MET A 1 -5.88 22.21 -15.22
N SER A 2 -6.29 21.04 -15.70
CA SER A 2 -7.61 20.48 -15.39
C SER A 2 -7.70 20.16 -13.89
N ASN A 3 -8.69 20.73 -13.21
CA ASN A 3 -8.91 20.58 -11.76
C ASN A 3 -9.79 19.38 -11.40
N ALA A 4 -10.21 18.59 -12.40
CA ALA A 4 -11.24 17.54 -12.24
C ALA A 4 -10.80 16.32 -11.41
N LEU A 5 -9.48 16.14 -11.20
CA LEU A 5 -8.92 14.94 -10.56
C LEU A 5 -8.29 15.17 -9.17
N SER A 6 -8.06 16.42 -8.75
CA SER A 6 -7.52 16.72 -7.41
C SER A 6 -8.58 17.27 -6.47
N SER A 7 -8.58 16.80 -5.21
CA SER A 7 -9.46 17.37 -4.19
C SER A 7 -9.05 18.82 -3.88
N TRP A 8 -10.02 19.69 -3.59
CA TRP A 8 -9.74 21.07 -3.18
C TRP A 8 -8.79 21.12 -1.97
N LYS A 9 -8.87 20.14 -1.06
CA LYS A 9 -8.06 20.05 0.17
C LYS A 9 -6.56 20.09 -0.11
N SER A 10 -6.08 19.38 -1.12
CA SER A 10 -4.66 19.35 -1.47
C SER A 10 -4.17 20.70 -1.99
N ARG A 11 -4.99 21.37 -2.81
CA ARG A 11 -4.68 22.70 -3.36
C ARG A 11 -4.71 23.77 -2.28
N VAL A 12 -5.74 23.74 -1.44
CA VAL A 12 -5.90 24.67 -0.31
C VAL A 12 -4.78 24.49 0.70
N LYS A 13 -4.41 23.25 1.07
CA LYS A 13 -3.24 22.99 1.92
C LYS A 13 -1.99 23.65 1.36
N ALA A 14 -1.69 23.45 0.08
CA ALA A 14 -0.51 24.04 -0.55
C ALA A 14 -0.51 25.57 -0.55
N LYS A 15 -1.68 26.22 -0.58
CA LYS A 15 -1.83 27.67 -0.46
C LYS A 15 -1.69 28.16 0.98
N ILE A 16 -2.24 27.41 1.95
CA ILE A 16 -2.06 27.65 3.38
C ILE A 16 -0.57 27.58 3.74
N ASP A 17 0.14 26.54 3.28
CA ASP A 17 1.57 26.35 3.51
C ASP A 17 2.41 27.51 2.93
N LYS A 18 1.91 28.19 1.88
CA LYS A 18 2.53 29.39 1.28
C LYS A 18 2.15 30.71 1.98
N GLY A 19 1.25 30.66 2.96
CA GLY A 19 0.76 31.85 3.66
C GLY A 19 -0.26 32.68 2.87
N GLU A 20 -0.95 32.11 1.89
CA GLU A 20 -2.00 32.83 1.15
C GLU A 20 -3.24 33.10 2.02
N SER A 21 -3.89 34.25 1.81
CA SER A 21 -5.12 34.61 2.52
C SER A 21 -6.34 33.82 2.03
N PHE A 22 -7.35 33.66 2.90
CA PHE A 22 -8.60 32.98 2.54
C PHE A 22 -9.29 33.61 1.33
N GLU A 23 -9.32 34.94 1.24
CA GLU A 23 -9.86 35.69 0.08
C GLU A 23 -9.22 35.26 -1.25
N SER A 24 -7.90 35.02 -1.27
CA SER A 24 -7.18 34.52 -2.44
C SER A 24 -7.56 33.06 -2.76
N ILE A 25 -7.69 32.24 -1.71
CA ILE A 25 -8.03 30.82 -1.82
C ILE A 25 -9.45 30.65 -2.36
N LYS A 26 -10.42 31.40 -1.82
CA LYS A 26 -11.84 31.36 -2.18
C LYS A 26 -12.09 31.74 -3.64
N LYS A 27 -11.31 32.66 -4.22
CA LYS A 27 -11.39 32.97 -5.67
C LYS A 27 -11.12 31.74 -6.55
N GLY A 28 -10.24 30.84 -6.11
CA GLY A 28 -9.93 29.60 -6.82
C GLY A 28 -10.84 28.42 -6.45
N GLU A 29 -11.42 28.44 -5.26
CA GLU A 29 -12.30 27.40 -4.73
C GLU A 29 -13.63 28.04 -4.25
N PRO A 30 -14.52 28.46 -5.16
CA PRO A 30 -15.71 29.23 -4.79
C PRO A 30 -16.74 28.44 -3.97
N MET A 31 -16.63 27.11 -3.94
CA MET A 31 -17.47 26.24 -3.12
C MET A 31 -16.98 26.09 -1.67
N LEU A 32 -15.78 26.58 -1.34
CA LEU A 32 -15.24 26.49 0.02
C LEU A 32 -15.78 27.65 0.86
N ASP A 33 -16.50 27.31 1.92
CA ASP A 33 -16.93 28.31 2.90
C ASP A 33 -15.84 28.57 3.97
N GLU A 34 -15.97 29.68 4.70
CA GLU A 34 -15.00 30.09 5.72
C GLU A 34 -14.97 29.11 6.91
N ALA A 35 -16.13 28.56 7.28
CA ALA A 35 -16.23 27.64 8.41
C ALA A 35 -15.53 26.30 8.10
N GLU A 36 -15.74 25.75 6.91
CA GLU A 36 -15.06 24.59 6.36
C GLU A 36 -13.55 24.83 6.23
N PHE A 37 -13.14 26.02 5.80
CA PHE A 37 -11.73 26.40 5.76
C PHE A 37 -11.10 26.42 7.15
N GLN A 38 -11.77 27.01 8.14
CA GLN A 38 -11.28 27.07 9.50
C GLN A 38 -11.21 25.67 10.15
N ILE A 39 -12.24 24.84 9.98
CA ILE A 39 -12.24 23.43 10.41
C ILE A 39 -11.08 22.67 9.74
N PHE A 40 -10.82 22.91 8.45
CA PHE A 40 -9.73 22.28 7.74
C PHE A 40 -8.36 22.73 8.27
N LYS A 41 -8.20 24.03 8.54
CA LYS A 41 -6.97 24.60 9.11
C LYS A 41 -6.69 24.05 10.50
N GLU A 42 -7.69 24.02 11.38
CA GLU A 42 -7.59 23.41 12.71
C GLU A 42 -7.20 21.93 12.65
N ARG A 43 -7.77 21.19 11.69
CA ARG A 43 -7.38 19.79 11.45
C ARG A 43 -5.91 19.68 11.01
N LEU A 44 -5.42 20.56 10.14
CA LEU A 44 -4.01 20.55 9.73
C LEU A 44 -3.07 20.88 10.90
N ASP A 45 -3.51 21.73 11.81
CA ASP A 45 -2.73 22.14 12.99
C ASP A 45 -2.74 21.12 14.13
N SER A 46 -3.64 20.12 14.08
CA SER A 46 -3.68 19.04 15.08
C SER A 46 -2.39 18.22 15.12
N ASP A 47 -1.98 17.79 16.32
CA ASP A 47 -0.77 17.00 16.52
C ASP A 47 -0.80 15.68 15.72
N ASP A 48 -1.96 15.04 15.64
CA ASP A 48 -2.17 13.82 14.84
C ASP A 48 -1.90 14.06 13.35
N ALA A 49 -2.37 15.19 12.79
CA ALA A 49 -2.16 15.50 11.38
C ALA A 49 -0.69 15.85 11.07
N LYS A 50 -0.01 16.53 12.00
CA LYS A 50 1.43 16.81 11.92
C LYS A 50 2.23 15.51 11.99
N ALA A 51 1.92 14.65 12.96
CA ALA A 51 2.54 13.33 13.10
C ALA A 51 2.34 12.47 11.85
N TRP A 52 1.13 12.45 11.28
CA TRP A 52 0.84 11.71 10.04
C TRP A 52 1.62 12.25 8.83
N THR A 53 1.73 13.57 8.72
CA THR A 53 2.46 14.22 7.62
C THR A 53 3.96 13.91 7.73
N GLU A 54 4.51 14.02 8.93
CA GLU A 54 5.91 13.72 9.22
C GLU A 54 6.23 12.23 9.00
N TRP A 55 5.37 11.34 9.49
CA TRP A 55 5.46 9.92 9.20
C TRP A 55 5.43 9.64 7.69
N GLY A 56 4.52 10.29 6.95
CA GLY A 56 4.42 10.17 5.50
C GLY A 56 5.70 10.63 4.77
N ARG A 57 6.35 11.70 5.26
CA ARG A 57 7.65 12.18 4.76
C ARG A 57 8.75 11.15 5.02
N GLN A 58 8.85 10.66 6.25
CA GLN A 58 9.83 9.62 6.62
C GLN A 58 9.63 8.35 5.78
N MET A 59 8.39 7.93 5.53
CA MET A 59 8.13 6.77 4.68
C MET A 59 8.48 7.02 3.22
N HIS A 60 8.33 8.25 2.74
CA HIS A 60 8.73 8.61 1.39
C HIS A 60 10.26 8.55 1.22
N GLU A 61 11.00 8.95 2.25
CA GLU A 61 12.47 8.88 2.29
C GLU A 61 13.00 7.44 2.32
N LEU A 62 12.22 6.50 2.88
CA LEU A 62 12.53 5.06 2.87
C LEU A 62 12.22 4.37 1.54
N ASN A 63 11.62 5.06 0.56
CA ASN A 63 11.36 4.48 -0.74
C ASN A 63 12.62 4.48 -1.60
N LEU A 64 12.88 3.33 -2.22
CA LEU A 64 13.89 3.21 -3.27
C LEU A 64 13.53 4.13 -4.44
N GLY A 65 14.52 4.90 -4.90
CA GLY A 65 14.50 6.01 -5.85
C GLY A 65 13.49 5.97 -7.00
N ALA A 66 13.42 7.07 -7.75
CA ALA A 66 12.38 7.24 -8.75
C ALA A 66 12.46 6.16 -9.84
N HIS A 67 11.31 5.61 -10.22
CA HIS A 67 11.22 4.68 -11.34
C HIS A 67 11.00 5.42 -12.66
N HIS A 68 11.53 4.88 -13.76
CA HIS A 68 11.43 5.49 -15.10
C HIS A 68 10.35 4.86 -16.00
N LEU A 69 9.32 4.25 -15.42
CA LEU A 69 8.27 3.51 -16.14
C LEU A 69 7.40 4.36 -17.07
N GLY A 70 7.21 5.65 -16.76
CA GLY A 70 6.28 6.53 -17.46
C GLY A 70 4.81 6.09 -17.30
N SER A 71 3.92 6.64 -18.14
CA SER A 71 2.47 6.37 -18.09
C SER A 71 2.08 4.95 -18.51
N GLY A 72 2.89 4.31 -19.36
CA GLY A 72 2.67 2.94 -19.84
C GLY A 72 3.01 1.85 -18.82
N GLY A 73 3.63 2.21 -17.69
CA GLY A 73 4.03 1.26 -16.65
C GLY A 73 5.00 0.19 -17.17
N TYR A 74 4.97 -0.99 -16.53
CA TYR A 74 5.80 -2.12 -16.93
C TYR A 74 5.48 -2.60 -18.35
N ARG A 75 4.20 -2.62 -18.73
CA ARG A 75 3.77 -3.09 -20.06
C ARG A 75 4.39 -2.26 -21.17
N GLY A 76 4.52 -0.95 -20.99
CA GLY A 76 5.18 -0.07 -21.96
C GLY A 76 6.71 -0.23 -22.00
N LYS A 77 7.33 -0.70 -20.92
CA LYS A 77 8.79 -0.84 -20.80
C LYS A 77 9.35 -2.18 -21.23
N ILE A 78 8.59 -3.27 -21.08
CA ILE A 78 8.99 -4.62 -21.50
C ILE A 78 9.62 -4.64 -22.91
N PRO A 79 8.96 -4.14 -23.97
CA PRO A 79 9.54 -4.21 -25.33
C PRO A 79 10.80 -3.35 -25.49
N ILE A 80 10.98 -2.33 -24.65
CA ILE A 80 12.20 -1.50 -24.65
C ILE A 80 13.34 -2.30 -24.02
N TRP A 81 13.10 -2.95 -22.87
CA TRP A 81 14.10 -3.77 -22.20
C TRP A 81 14.49 -5.01 -23.02
N GLU A 82 13.54 -5.65 -23.70
CA GLU A 82 13.84 -6.76 -24.61
C GLU A 82 14.80 -6.33 -25.73
N LYS A 83 14.60 -5.13 -26.29
CA LYS A 83 15.51 -4.56 -27.28
C LYS A 83 16.90 -4.22 -26.69
N GLU A 84 16.93 -3.71 -25.46
CA GLU A 84 18.18 -3.45 -24.73
C GLU A 84 18.96 -4.75 -24.47
N ASP A 85 18.26 -5.84 -24.13
CA ASP A 85 18.85 -7.17 -23.96
C ASP A 85 19.44 -7.71 -25.26
N GLU A 86 18.75 -7.52 -26.40
CA GLU A 86 19.29 -7.85 -27.73
C GLU A 86 20.52 -7.01 -28.11
N GLU A 87 20.53 -5.73 -27.73
CA GLU A 87 21.68 -4.83 -27.91
C GLU A 87 22.88 -5.28 -27.08
N LEU A 88 22.66 -5.64 -25.81
CA LEU A 88 23.68 -6.19 -24.92
C LEU A 88 24.23 -7.53 -25.44
N ALA A 89 23.36 -8.43 -25.89
CA ALA A 89 23.75 -9.71 -26.46
C ALA A 89 24.60 -9.53 -27.73
N ARG A 90 24.23 -8.59 -28.62
CA ARG A 90 25.04 -8.25 -29.80
C ARG A 90 26.40 -7.65 -29.44
N ALA A 91 26.48 -6.90 -28.35
CA ALA A 91 27.72 -6.35 -27.83
C ALA A 91 28.54 -7.39 -27.03
N GLY A 92 28.02 -8.60 -26.80
CA GLY A 92 28.67 -9.64 -26.00
C GLY A 92 28.74 -9.32 -24.50
N LYS A 93 27.94 -8.36 -24.00
CA LYS A 93 27.89 -8.01 -22.57
C LYS A 93 26.76 -8.76 -21.87
N PRO A 94 27.00 -9.36 -20.69
CA PRO A 94 25.95 -10.03 -19.93
C PRO A 94 25.03 -9.00 -19.26
N ASN A 95 23.72 -9.26 -19.23
CA ASN A 95 22.79 -8.47 -18.42
C ASN A 95 22.86 -8.93 -16.95
N PRO A 96 23.27 -8.06 -16.01
CA PRO A 96 23.38 -8.39 -14.58
C PRO A 96 22.06 -8.79 -13.93
N TRP A 97 20.92 -8.39 -14.48
CA TRP A 97 19.59 -8.61 -13.90
C TRP A 97 19.01 -9.99 -14.21
N LEU A 98 19.52 -10.69 -15.24
CA LEU A 98 19.07 -12.02 -15.60
C LEU A 98 19.47 -13.11 -14.60
N LYS A 99 20.50 -12.84 -13.77
CA LYS A 99 20.93 -13.76 -12.71
C LYS A 99 19.90 -13.91 -11.59
N ILE A 100 18.92 -13.01 -11.51
CA ILE A 100 17.93 -12.99 -10.44
C ILE A 100 16.60 -13.51 -10.98
N THR A 101 16.21 -14.68 -10.52
CA THR A 101 14.98 -15.38 -10.95
C THR A 101 13.72 -14.79 -10.32
N ASP A 102 13.84 -14.00 -9.27
CA ASP A 102 12.71 -13.39 -8.57
C ASP A 102 11.99 -12.39 -9.47
N LEU A 103 10.69 -12.62 -9.70
CA LEU A 103 9.78 -11.70 -10.42
C LEU A 103 9.84 -10.26 -9.86
N GLN A 104 10.16 -10.12 -8.57
CA GLN A 104 10.24 -8.84 -7.88
C GLN A 104 11.43 -7.98 -8.32
N VAL A 105 12.49 -8.56 -8.91
CA VAL A 105 13.63 -7.79 -9.44
C VAL A 105 13.23 -6.95 -10.65
N ARG A 106 12.19 -7.34 -11.38
CA ARG A 106 11.63 -6.50 -12.44
C ARG A 106 11.11 -5.16 -11.92
N TYR A 107 10.83 -5.04 -10.61
CA TYR A 107 10.49 -3.76 -9.98
C TYR A 107 11.71 -2.85 -9.80
N PHE A 108 12.92 -3.39 -9.82
CA PHE A 108 14.17 -2.66 -9.62
C PHE A 108 14.78 -2.14 -10.93
N VAL A 109 14.70 -2.94 -12.00
CA VAL A 109 15.18 -2.57 -13.36
C VAL A 109 14.77 -1.16 -13.82
N PRO A 110 13.51 -0.68 -13.60
CA PRO A 110 13.12 0.67 -13.98
C PRO A 110 13.91 1.82 -13.35
N ARG A 111 14.73 1.57 -12.32
CA ARG A 111 15.54 2.60 -11.63
C ARG A 111 16.94 2.77 -12.24
N TYR A 112 17.28 1.94 -13.22
CA TYR A 112 18.50 2.04 -14.00
C TYR A 112 18.19 2.52 -15.41
N THR A 113 19.20 3.12 -16.03
CA THR A 113 19.22 3.45 -17.45
C THR A 113 20.43 2.78 -18.07
N LEU A 114 20.25 2.15 -19.23
CA LEU A 114 21.37 1.62 -20.00
C LEU A 114 22.10 2.77 -20.71
N ASP A 115 23.35 3.02 -20.37
CA ASP A 115 24.20 3.91 -21.16
C ASP A 115 24.65 3.18 -22.42
N ARG A 116 24.19 3.65 -23.59
CA ARG A 116 24.48 3.03 -24.88
C ARG A 116 25.94 3.14 -25.32
N LYS A 117 26.73 4.03 -24.71
CA LYS A 117 28.16 4.17 -25.04
C LYS A 117 29.00 3.11 -24.35
N THR A 118 28.78 2.96 -23.05
CA THR A 118 29.50 2.01 -22.20
C THR A 118 28.85 0.64 -22.21
N MET A 119 27.57 0.54 -22.59
CA MET A 119 26.73 -0.66 -22.49
C MET A 119 26.64 -1.16 -21.05
N GLU A 120 26.52 -0.22 -20.10
CA GLU A 120 26.42 -0.48 -18.66
C GLU A 120 25.16 0.18 -18.08
N PHE A 121 24.56 -0.48 -17.09
CA PHE A 121 23.41 0.05 -16.38
C PHE A 121 23.88 1.08 -15.33
N VAL A 122 23.40 2.31 -15.44
CA VAL A 122 23.73 3.42 -14.55
C VAL A 122 22.49 3.88 -13.80
N THR A 123 22.65 4.26 -12.54
CA THR A 123 21.61 4.89 -11.74
C THR A 123 22.15 6.13 -11.03
N GLU A 124 21.36 7.20 -11.03
CA GLU A 124 21.68 8.45 -10.32
C GLU A 124 21.37 8.35 -8.81
N HIS A 125 20.69 7.29 -8.40
CA HIS A 125 20.14 7.13 -7.06
C HIS A 125 21.07 6.31 -6.15
N ASP A 126 21.63 6.95 -5.11
CA ASP A 126 22.57 6.34 -4.16
C ASP A 126 21.95 5.19 -3.35
N ASP A 127 20.69 5.34 -2.97
CA ASP A 127 19.88 4.34 -2.26
C ASP A 127 19.64 3.08 -3.10
N VAL A 128 19.49 3.26 -4.42
CA VAL A 128 19.37 2.15 -5.38
C VAL A 128 20.68 1.36 -5.44
N ARG A 129 21.84 2.03 -5.47
CA ARG A 129 23.15 1.36 -5.44
C ARG A 129 23.40 0.61 -4.12
N LYS A 130 23.08 1.24 -2.98
CA LYS A 130 23.15 0.58 -1.66
C LYS A 130 22.27 -0.67 -1.60
N PHE A 131 21.07 -0.61 -2.18
CA PHE A 131 20.19 -1.77 -2.26
C PHE A 131 20.78 -2.89 -3.12
N GLU A 132 21.37 -2.57 -4.28
CA GLU A 132 22.03 -3.54 -5.15
C GLU A 132 23.15 -4.28 -4.43
N GLU A 133 23.99 -3.57 -3.66
CA GLU A 133 25.03 -4.18 -2.83
C GLU A 133 24.43 -5.21 -1.86
N LYS A 134 23.37 -4.82 -1.14
CA LYS A 134 22.67 -5.73 -0.21
C LYS A 134 22.00 -6.90 -0.91
N LEU A 135 21.47 -6.69 -2.12
CA LEU A 135 20.87 -7.75 -2.91
C LEU A 135 21.92 -8.78 -3.34
N ASN A 136 23.06 -8.33 -3.84
CA ASN A 136 24.17 -9.20 -4.23
C ASN A 136 24.72 -9.97 -3.02
N GLU A 137 24.84 -9.33 -1.84
CA GLU A 137 25.20 -10.01 -0.59
C GLU A 137 24.22 -11.14 -0.23
N GLN A 138 22.91 -10.92 -0.39
CA GLN A 138 21.90 -11.94 -0.08
C GLN A 138 21.85 -13.06 -1.12
N LEU A 139 22.06 -12.75 -2.40
CA LEU A 139 22.17 -13.75 -3.46
C LEU A 139 23.37 -14.67 -3.23
N ALA A 140 24.55 -14.08 -2.94
CA ALA A 140 25.74 -14.86 -2.61
C ALA A 140 25.55 -15.77 -1.40
N LYS A 141 24.78 -15.34 -0.39
CA LYS A 141 24.41 -16.18 0.76
C LYS A 141 23.46 -17.32 0.40
N ALA A 142 22.58 -17.12 -0.58
CA ALA A 142 21.67 -18.15 -1.05
C ALA A 142 22.37 -19.23 -1.89
N ASP A 143 23.46 -18.87 -2.58
CA ASP A 143 24.25 -19.78 -3.41
C ASP A 143 25.24 -20.66 -2.59
N LEU A 144 25.44 -20.38 -1.30
CA LEU A 144 26.31 -21.17 -0.42
C LEU A 144 25.67 -22.53 -0.05
N PRO A 145 26.47 -23.62 0.03
CA PRO A 145 25.95 -24.95 0.36
C PRO A 145 25.31 -24.97 1.75
N GLU A 146 24.17 -25.66 1.88
CA GLU A 146 23.31 -25.71 3.08
C GLU A 146 24.05 -26.02 4.40
N ALA A 147 25.23 -26.65 4.34
CA ALA A 147 26.05 -27.03 5.49
C ALA A 147 26.66 -25.85 6.28
N GLU A 148 26.76 -24.64 5.70
CA GLU A 148 27.26 -23.43 6.38
C GLU A 148 26.14 -22.43 6.74
N SER A 149 24.89 -22.75 6.35
CA SER A 149 23.71 -21.93 6.62
C SER A 149 23.23 -22.12 8.05
N SER A 150 23.74 -21.30 8.98
CA SER A 150 23.15 -21.19 10.32
C SER A 150 21.67 -20.83 10.19
N SER A 151 20.78 -21.67 10.73
CA SER A 151 19.33 -21.65 10.56
C SER A 151 18.67 -20.27 10.76
N GLN A 152 18.56 -19.48 9.70
CA GLN A 152 17.89 -18.17 9.74
C GLN A 152 16.96 -17.92 8.53
N GLY A 153 16.78 -18.91 7.66
CA GLY A 153 15.81 -18.84 6.57
C GLY A 153 14.47 -19.44 6.95
N SER A 154 13.39 -18.72 6.69
CA SER A 154 12.03 -19.28 6.71
C SER A 154 11.74 -19.89 5.33
N THR A 155 10.96 -20.98 5.27
CA THR A 155 10.52 -21.60 4.00
C THR A 155 9.33 -20.84 3.38
N GLU A 156 9.09 -19.62 3.83
CA GLU A 156 7.92 -18.86 3.45
C GLU A 156 8.05 -18.33 2.01
N PRO A 157 6.98 -18.32 1.20
CA PRO A 157 7.04 -17.88 -0.20
C PRO A 157 7.50 -16.43 -0.41
N TRP A 158 7.42 -15.59 0.62
CA TRP A 158 7.87 -14.19 0.58
C TRP A 158 9.33 -14.02 0.98
N ASP A 159 9.99 -15.05 1.53
CA ASP A 159 11.34 -14.97 2.06
C ASP A 159 12.39 -15.13 0.96
N THR A 160 12.48 -14.11 0.11
CA THR A 160 13.42 -14.07 -1.01
C THR A 160 14.67 -13.25 -0.67
N PRO A 161 15.83 -13.51 -1.31
CA PRO A 161 17.02 -12.66 -1.18
C PRO A 161 16.70 -11.17 -1.39
N PHE A 162 15.79 -10.87 -2.31
CA PHE A 162 15.27 -9.53 -2.56
C PHE A 162 14.59 -8.91 -1.35
N ASN A 163 13.64 -9.61 -0.72
CA ASN A 163 12.91 -9.08 0.43
C ASN A 163 13.80 -8.98 1.68
N ARG A 164 14.76 -9.90 1.85
CA ARG A 164 15.78 -9.81 2.89
C ARG A 164 16.65 -8.57 2.73
N ALA A 165 17.14 -8.30 1.51
CA ALA A 165 17.92 -7.10 1.21
C ALA A 165 17.11 -5.81 1.46
N LEU A 166 15.81 -5.81 1.12
CA LEU A 166 14.92 -4.67 1.38
C LEU A 166 14.74 -4.42 2.86
N ASN A 167 14.57 -5.47 3.66
CA ASN A 167 14.46 -5.35 5.11
C ASN A 167 15.75 -4.80 5.72
N ILE A 168 16.91 -5.29 5.30
CA ILE A 168 18.22 -4.81 5.77
C ILE A 168 18.38 -3.31 5.47
N LEU A 169 18.09 -2.89 4.23
CA LEU A 169 18.19 -1.48 3.85
C LEU A 169 17.26 -0.58 4.67
N LYS A 170 16.08 -1.10 5.05
CA LYS A 170 15.08 -0.40 5.86
C LYS A 170 15.27 -0.60 7.36
N GLU A 171 16.40 -1.17 7.79
CA GLU A 171 16.70 -1.46 9.20
C GLU A 171 15.63 -2.31 9.90
N ARG A 172 14.99 -3.21 9.15
CA ARG A 172 13.96 -4.13 9.63
C ARG A 172 14.56 -5.53 9.88
N PRO A 173 13.94 -6.32 10.78
CA PRO A 173 14.32 -7.72 10.95
C PRO A 173 14.17 -8.48 9.62
N VAL A 174 15.22 -9.22 9.26
CA VAL A 174 15.29 -9.98 8.00
C VAL A 174 14.18 -11.03 7.90
N SER A 175 13.83 -11.65 9.04
CA SER A 175 12.83 -12.71 9.18
C SER A 175 11.38 -12.23 9.15
N LYS A 176 11.11 -10.93 8.98
CA LYS A 176 9.75 -10.42 8.87
C LYS A 176 9.32 -10.31 7.42
N PRO A 177 8.04 -10.58 7.10
CA PRO A 177 7.55 -10.36 5.75
C PRO A 177 7.77 -8.90 5.31
N PRO A 178 8.03 -8.67 4.01
CA PRO A 178 8.03 -7.33 3.47
C PRO A 178 6.65 -6.70 3.76
N THR A 179 6.62 -5.47 4.27
CA THR A 179 5.34 -4.75 4.41
C THR A 179 4.63 -4.75 3.05
N SER A 180 3.38 -5.19 3.04
CA SER A 180 2.64 -5.73 1.90
C SER A 180 2.51 -4.78 0.69
N ALA A 181 3.58 -4.60 -0.08
CA ALA A 181 3.68 -3.90 -1.38
C ALA A 181 4.18 -2.43 -1.34
N GLY A 182 5.38 -2.19 -0.79
CA GLY A 182 6.12 -0.95 -1.05
C GLY A 182 5.54 0.33 -0.44
N ARG A 183 4.43 0.23 0.29
CA ARG A 183 4.01 1.20 1.30
C ARG A 183 4.28 0.58 2.66
N VAL A 184 5.15 1.19 3.43
CA VAL A 184 5.29 0.84 4.84
C VAL A 184 3.93 1.09 5.48
N CYS A 185 3.29 0.05 6.01
CA CYS A 185 2.10 0.21 6.84
C CYS A 185 2.53 1.01 8.07
N GLY A 186 1.95 2.20 8.22
CA GLY A 186 2.35 3.15 9.23
C GLY A 186 1.95 2.78 10.62
N PHE A 187 2.79 3.26 11.54
CA PHE A 187 2.52 3.65 12.92
C PHE A 187 1.32 2.93 13.57
N GLU A 188 1.66 1.98 14.45
CA GLU A 188 0.76 1.01 15.09
C GLU A 188 0.12 0.03 14.11
N MET A 189 0.31 -1.27 14.36
CA MET A 189 -0.20 -2.33 13.51
C MET A 189 -1.72 -2.13 13.33
N PRO A 190 -2.21 -1.89 12.10
CA PRO A 190 -3.61 -1.54 11.92
C PRO A 190 -4.47 -2.66 12.45
N THR A 191 -5.41 -2.36 13.33
CA THR A 191 -6.43 -3.33 13.71
C THR A 191 -7.45 -3.41 12.56
N TYR A 192 -7.67 -4.60 12.04
CA TYR A 192 -8.56 -4.85 10.91
C TYR A 192 -9.94 -5.25 11.40
N VAL A 193 -10.98 -4.68 10.80
CA VAL A 193 -12.36 -5.09 11.01
C VAL A 193 -12.86 -5.78 9.76
N VAL A 194 -13.31 -7.02 9.89
CA VAL A 194 -14.00 -7.77 8.84
C VAL A 194 -15.50 -7.64 9.06
N TYR A 195 -16.15 -6.82 8.23
CA TYR A 195 -17.59 -6.63 8.23
C TYR A 195 -18.33 -7.79 7.57
N LYS A 196 -17.73 -8.33 6.50
CA LYS A 196 -18.25 -9.47 5.75
C LYS A 196 -17.08 -10.35 5.30
N GLY A 197 -17.10 -11.59 5.75
CA GLY A 197 -16.08 -12.61 5.50
C GLY A 197 -16.53 -13.94 6.10
N ARG A 198 -15.63 -14.92 6.15
CA ARG A 198 -15.87 -16.22 6.79
C ARG A 198 -16.24 -16.05 8.26
N VAL A 199 -15.34 -15.41 9.03
CA VAL A 199 -15.60 -14.98 10.41
C VAL A 199 -15.52 -13.45 10.46
N PRO A 200 -16.66 -12.76 10.57
CA PRO A 200 -16.68 -11.32 10.81
C PRO A 200 -16.22 -10.98 12.24
N GLY A 201 -15.39 -9.94 12.39
CA GLY A 201 -14.79 -9.62 13.68
C GLY A 201 -13.71 -8.55 13.60
N VAL A 202 -12.98 -8.37 14.70
CA VAL A 202 -11.84 -7.47 14.83
C VAL A 202 -10.57 -8.32 14.95
N TYR A 203 -9.55 -8.01 14.16
CA TYR A 203 -8.31 -8.77 14.02
C TYR A 203 -7.11 -7.83 14.18
N GLU A 204 -6.10 -8.25 14.92
CA GLU A 204 -4.91 -7.44 15.19
C GLU A 204 -3.83 -7.66 14.11
N GLU A 205 -3.87 -8.81 13.43
CA GLU A 205 -2.95 -9.15 12.35
C GLU A 205 -3.64 -9.17 10.98
N TRP A 206 -2.91 -8.73 9.95
CA TRP A 206 -3.40 -8.77 8.57
C TRP A 206 -3.64 -10.20 8.11
N GLN A 207 -2.80 -11.15 8.53
CA GLN A 207 -2.88 -12.53 8.07
C GLN A 207 -4.21 -13.18 8.49
N ASP A 208 -4.61 -13.00 9.75
CA ASP A 208 -5.90 -13.48 10.27
C ASP A 208 -7.09 -12.86 9.51
N CYS A 209 -7.03 -11.55 9.25
CA CYS A 209 -8.02 -10.83 8.46
C CYS A 209 -8.09 -11.36 7.02
N LEU A 210 -6.92 -11.55 6.39
CA LEU A 210 -6.78 -12.05 5.02
C LEU A 210 -7.41 -13.44 4.89
N GLU A 211 -7.19 -14.33 5.85
CA GLU A 211 -7.83 -15.65 5.88
C GLU A 211 -9.36 -15.56 5.88
N GLN A 212 -9.95 -14.51 6.47
CA GLN A 212 -11.41 -14.35 6.47
C GLN A 212 -11.97 -13.81 5.16
N VAL A 213 -11.19 -13.02 4.41
CA VAL A 213 -11.68 -12.26 3.24
C VAL A 213 -11.18 -12.80 1.91
N HIS A 214 -10.03 -13.48 1.90
CA HIS A 214 -9.38 -13.97 0.68
C HIS A 214 -10.29 -14.95 -0.07
N LYS A 215 -10.52 -14.67 -1.35
CA LYS A 215 -11.46 -15.41 -2.23
C LYS A 215 -12.90 -15.52 -1.70
N PHE A 216 -13.29 -14.70 -0.71
CA PHE A 216 -14.65 -14.66 -0.20
C PHE A 216 -15.48 -13.65 -1.00
N SER A 217 -16.57 -14.12 -1.62
CA SER A 217 -17.39 -13.29 -2.51
C SER A 217 -18.09 -12.15 -1.77
N GLY A 218 -17.90 -10.93 -2.26
CA GLY A 218 -18.45 -9.72 -1.66
C GLY A 218 -17.98 -9.49 -0.23
N ASN A 219 -16.72 -9.83 0.08
CA ASN A 219 -16.10 -9.50 1.35
C ASN A 219 -16.08 -7.98 1.59
N SER A 220 -15.98 -7.59 2.86
CA SER A 220 -15.87 -6.20 3.27
C SER A 220 -15.03 -6.13 4.54
N TYR A 221 -13.91 -5.43 4.47
CA TYR A 221 -13.01 -5.20 5.58
C TYR A 221 -12.42 -3.80 5.53
N LYS A 222 -11.91 -3.31 6.67
CA LYS A 222 -11.21 -2.03 6.78
C LYS A 222 -10.18 -2.07 7.91
N GLY A 223 -8.98 -1.52 7.67
CA GLY A 223 -7.97 -1.29 8.70
C GLY A 223 -8.18 0.04 9.41
N TYR A 224 -7.87 0.08 10.70
CA TYR A 224 -7.94 1.24 11.58
C TYR A 224 -6.62 1.43 12.31
N ALA A 225 -6.29 2.67 12.64
CA ALA A 225 -5.03 2.99 13.31
C ALA A 225 -4.99 2.42 14.73
N THR A 226 -6.10 2.47 15.47
CA THR A 226 -6.18 1.98 16.85
C THR A 226 -7.22 0.87 17.01
N ARG A 227 -6.99 0.01 18.01
CA ARG A 227 -7.90 -1.09 18.37
C ARG A 227 -9.24 -0.57 18.86
N GLU A 228 -9.24 0.53 19.59
CA GLU A 228 -10.44 1.19 20.13
C GLU A 228 -11.34 1.67 18.99
N GLU A 229 -10.75 2.28 17.95
CA GLU A 229 -11.48 2.73 16.76
C GLU A 229 -12.07 1.53 16.01
N ALA A 230 -11.27 0.48 15.78
CA ALA A 230 -11.73 -0.74 15.14
C ALA A 230 -12.92 -1.38 15.89
N VAL A 231 -12.81 -1.52 17.21
CA VAL A 231 -13.86 -2.09 18.07
C VAL A 231 -15.11 -1.20 18.07
N ALA A 232 -14.97 0.13 18.09
CA ALA A 232 -16.11 1.05 18.03
C ALA A 232 -16.86 0.91 16.70
N GLN A 233 -16.14 0.82 15.59
CA GLN A 233 -16.72 0.66 14.25
C GLN A 233 -17.39 -0.70 14.08
N TRP A 234 -16.78 -1.77 14.60
CA TRP A 234 -17.38 -3.10 14.66
C TRP A 234 -18.68 -3.10 15.46
N ARG A 235 -18.68 -2.51 16.67
CA ARG A 235 -19.89 -2.39 17.51
C ARG A 235 -21.01 -1.62 16.81
N ALA A 236 -20.69 -0.51 16.15
CA ALA A 236 -21.65 0.27 15.38
C ALA A 236 -22.25 -0.55 14.22
N HIS A 237 -21.43 -1.33 13.52
CA HIS A 237 -21.88 -2.22 12.44
C HIS A 237 -22.84 -3.31 12.96
N VAL A 238 -22.47 -3.99 14.05
CA VAL A 238 -23.31 -5.02 14.68
C VAL A 238 -24.62 -4.45 15.19
N GLY A 239 -24.59 -3.24 15.77
CA GLY A 239 -25.79 -2.53 16.24
C GLY A 239 -26.78 -2.22 15.12
N LYS A 240 -26.29 -1.71 13.97
CA LYS A 240 -27.12 -1.47 12.78
C LYS A 240 -27.76 -2.76 12.27
N LYS A 241 -27.01 -3.87 12.24
CA LYS A 241 -27.51 -5.18 11.78
C LYS A 241 -28.61 -5.72 12.71
N LYS A 242 -28.43 -5.62 14.03
CA LYS A 242 -29.46 -5.99 15.02
C LYS A 242 -30.72 -5.14 14.87
N ASN A 243 -30.60 -3.83 14.68
CA ASN A 243 -31.76 -2.96 14.50
C ASN A 243 -32.52 -3.28 13.22
N ARG A 244 -31.84 -3.50 12.09
CA ARG A 244 -32.49 -3.93 10.85
C ARG A 244 -33.26 -5.24 11.02
N LEU A 245 -32.68 -6.23 11.71
CA LEU A 245 -33.34 -7.51 11.97
C LEU A 245 -34.56 -7.36 12.89
N LYS A 246 -34.47 -6.51 13.91
CA LYS A 246 -35.59 -6.18 14.82
C LYS A 246 -36.80 -5.60 14.10
N PHE A 247 -36.61 -4.84 13.02
CA PHE A 247 -37.73 -4.29 12.23
C PHE A 247 -38.23 -5.26 11.15
N LEU A 248 -37.35 -6.10 10.59
CA LEU A 248 -37.72 -7.02 9.51
C LEU A 248 -38.51 -8.25 9.99
N VAL A 249 -38.16 -8.78 11.17
CA VAL A 249 -38.80 -10.01 11.70
C VAL A 249 -40.29 -9.80 12.03
N PRO A 250 -40.71 -8.71 12.72
CA PRO A 250 -42.13 -8.44 12.94
C PRO A 250 -42.89 -8.20 11.64
N LEU A 251 -42.29 -7.49 10.67
CA LEU A 251 -42.91 -7.20 9.38
C LEU A 251 -43.18 -8.48 8.55
N LEU A 252 -42.25 -9.45 8.60
CA LEU A 252 -42.42 -10.75 7.95
C LEU A 252 -43.44 -11.63 8.69
N LEU A 253 -43.47 -11.59 10.03
CA LEU A 253 -44.46 -12.31 10.83
C LEU A 253 -45.88 -11.75 10.63
N THR A 254 -46.04 -10.43 10.53
CA THR A 254 -47.34 -9.83 10.22
C THR A 254 -47.77 -10.11 8.79
N ALA A 255 -46.86 -10.00 7.81
CA ALA A 255 -47.17 -10.34 6.41
C ALA A 255 -47.60 -11.82 6.26
N THR A 256 -46.91 -12.74 6.93
CA THR A 256 -47.29 -14.17 6.91
C THR A 256 -48.62 -14.44 7.62
N ALA A 257 -48.88 -13.78 8.76
CA ALA A 257 -50.17 -13.88 9.45
C ALA A 257 -51.34 -13.34 8.60
N VAL A 258 -51.14 -12.23 7.88
CA VAL A 258 -52.14 -11.68 6.95
C VAL A 258 -52.42 -12.65 5.80
N VAL A 259 -51.39 -13.22 5.19
CA VAL A 259 -51.56 -14.22 4.13
C VAL A 259 -52.33 -15.44 4.64
N LEU A 260 -51.99 -15.96 5.84
CA LEU A 260 -52.70 -17.10 6.44
C LEU A 260 -54.17 -16.78 6.75
N TYR A 261 -54.47 -15.57 7.23
CA TYR A 261 -55.83 -15.12 7.48
C TYR A 261 -56.69 -15.13 6.21
N PHE A 262 -56.17 -14.62 5.09
CA PHE A 262 -56.90 -14.61 3.81
C PHE A 262 -57.02 -15.99 3.14
N THR A 263 -56.23 -16.98 3.55
CA THR A 263 -56.35 -18.35 3.03
C THR A 263 -57.30 -19.24 3.83
N LEU A 264 -57.69 -18.83 5.04
CA LEU A 264 -58.54 -19.62 5.95
C LEU A 264 -59.97 -19.07 6.10
N VAL A 265 -60.26 -17.92 5.47
CA VAL A 265 -61.60 -17.32 5.33
C VAL A 265 -62.09 -17.53 3.92
#